data_AF-A0A5D0N0C8-F1
#
_entry.id   AF-A0A5D0N0C8-F1
#
_cell.length_a   1.000
_cell.length_b   1.000
_cell.length_c   1.000
_cell.angle_alpha   90.00
_cell.angle_beta   90.00
_cell.angle_gamma   90.00
#
_symmetry.space_group_name_H-M   'P 1'
#
loop_
_entity.id
_entity.type
_entity.pdbx_description
1 polymer ?
#
loop_
_entity_poly.entity_id
_entity_poly.type
_entity_poly.pdbx_seq_one_letter_code
_entity_poly.pdbx_strand_id
1 'polypeptide(L)'
;MAVWRRDAGEAAMAEDDNRPLKRVDSLDDLVTWLRWIADDVARDPDAVENMTTDRYLEACAAYLQDRSRLQKRAGHPLPAQPTWQLLADALHAGCFYE
;
A
#
# COMPACT_ATOMS: atom_id res chain seq x y z
N MET A 1 38.96 -25.86 25.71
CA MET A 1 37.92 -24.82 25.88
C MET A 1 37.54 -24.36 24.48
N ALA A 2 36.39 -24.79 23.98
CA ALA A 2 35.97 -24.56 22.61
C ALA A 2 35.30 -23.20 22.47
N VAL A 3 35.85 -22.38 21.58
CA VAL A 3 35.22 -21.17 21.04
C VAL A 3 34.07 -21.61 20.14
N TRP A 4 32.84 -21.23 20.48
CA TRP A 4 31.69 -21.35 19.59
C TRP A 4 31.18 -19.96 19.21
N ARG A 5 30.91 -19.86 17.91
CA ARG A 5 30.69 -18.67 17.10
C ARG A 5 29.46 -17.93 17.57
N ARG A 6 29.51 -16.60 17.55
CA ARG A 6 28.30 -15.77 17.50
C ARG A 6 27.55 -16.15 16.22
N ASP A 7 26.30 -16.57 16.39
CA ASP A 7 25.40 -16.87 15.30
C ASP A 7 25.30 -15.66 14.36
N ALA A 8 25.75 -15.88 13.13
CA ALA A 8 25.55 -15.00 11.98
C ALA A 8 24.09 -15.08 11.48
N GLY A 9 23.13 -15.16 12.39
CA GLY A 9 21.70 -15.31 12.11
C GLY A 9 20.86 -14.08 12.45
N GLU A 10 21.35 -13.20 13.32
CA GLU A 10 20.59 -12.01 13.78
C GLU A 10 20.86 -10.77 12.90
N ALA A 11 21.84 -10.83 12.01
CA ALA A 11 22.27 -9.71 11.17
C ALA A 11 21.64 -9.72 9.74
N ALA A 12 20.74 -10.65 9.44
CA ALA A 12 20.02 -10.70 8.16
C ALA A 12 18.56 -10.21 8.23
N MET A 13 18.09 -9.76 9.41
CA MET A 13 16.72 -9.22 9.60
C MET A 13 16.66 -7.69 9.52
N ALA A 14 17.60 -7.09 8.81
CA ALA A 14 17.55 -5.69 8.42
C ALA A 14 17.90 -5.59 6.93
N GLU A 15 17.17 -6.32 6.08
CA GLU A 15 17.09 -5.94 4.67
C GLU A 15 16.32 -4.61 4.62
N ASP A 16 17.09 -3.53 4.57
CA ASP A 16 16.76 -2.21 4.05
C ASP A 16 15.29 -2.05 3.63
N ASP A 17 14.36 -1.92 4.59
CA ASP A 17 13.02 -1.40 4.30
C ASP A 17 13.17 0.10 4.05
N ASN A 18 13.75 0.42 2.91
CA ASN A 18 14.06 1.74 2.40
C ASN A 18 12.89 2.26 1.57
N ARG A 19 11.66 2.06 2.06
CA ARG A 19 10.44 2.43 1.35
C ARG A 19 9.96 3.82 1.75
N PRO A 20 10.43 4.92 1.11
CA PRO A 20 9.62 6.13 1.09
C PRO A 20 9.31 6.55 -0.36
N LEU A 21 8.31 5.93 -0.97
CA LEU A 21 7.50 6.67 -1.93
C LEU A 21 6.59 7.61 -1.13
N LYS A 22 7.05 8.85 -0.92
CA LYS A 22 6.22 9.91 -0.34
C LYS A 22 5.06 10.29 -1.27
N ARG A 23 5.19 9.98 -2.56
CA ARG A 23 4.21 10.25 -3.60
C ARG A 23 4.41 9.29 -4.77
N VAL A 24 3.33 9.00 -5.49
CA VAL A 24 3.28 8.21 -6.72
C VAL A 24 2.91 9.14 -7.86
N ASP A 25 3.89 9.49 -8.70
CA ASP A 25 3.75 10.51 -9.75
C ASP A 25 3.84 9.94 -11.16
N SER A 26 4.23 8.67 -11.28
CA SER A 26 4.42 7.98 -12.55
C SER A 26 3.87 6.56 -12.51
N LEU A 27 3.81 5.94 -13.69
CA LEU A 27 3.48 4.52 -13.81
C LEU A 27 4.53 3.64 -13.12
N ASP A 28 5.81 3.99 -13.22
CA ASP A 28 6.89 3.22 -12.60
C ASP A 28 6.82 3.29 -11.06
N ASP A 29 6.45 4.45 -10.51
CA ASP A 29 6.18 4.60 -9.08
C ASP A 29 4.99 3.72 -8.67
N LEU A 30 3.93 3.67 -9.49
CA LEU A 30 2.75 2.85 -9.20
C LEU A 30 3.12 1.36 -9.22
N VAL A 31 3.90 0.91 -10.20
CA VAL A 31 4.38 -0.48 -10.28
C VAL A 31 5.21 -0.83 -9.04
N THR A 32 6.07 0.09 -8.60
CA THR A 32 6.88 -0.08 -7.38
C THR A 32 5.99 -0.17 -6.15
N TRP A 33 5.00 0.72 -6.02
CA TRP A 33 4.02 0.72 -4.94
C TRP A 33 3.22 -0.59 -4.86
N LEU A 34 2.76 -1.10 -6.00
CA LEU A 34 1.98 -2.34 -6.04
C LEU A 34 2.78 -3.56 -5.62
N ARG A 35 4.07 -3.60 -5.95
CA ARG A 35 4.97 -4.67 -5.49
C ARG A 35 5.13 -4.63 -3.98
N TRP A 36 5.25 -3.43 -3.39
CA TRP A 36 5.34 -3.30 -1.94
C TRP A 36 4.06 -3.76 -1.23
N ILE A 37 2.88 -3.41 -1.75
CA ILE A 37 1.61 -3.92 -1.22
C ILE A 37 1.59 -5.45 -1.30
N ALA A 38 1.97 -6.02 -2.45
CA ALA A 38 1.99 -7.48 -2.63
C ALA A 38 2.97 -8.16 -1.66
N ASP A 39 4.14 -7.57 -1.42
CA ASP A 39 5.13 -8.08 -0.46
C ASP A 39 4.60 -8.01 0.98
N ASP A 40 3.90 -6.93 1.35
CA ASP A 40 3.29 -6.79 2.68
C ASP A 40 2.19 -7.83 2.90
N VAL A 41 1.30 -8.01 1.91
CA VAL A 41 0.26 -9.05 1.90
C VAL A 41 0.87 -10.45 2.02
N ALA A 42 1.97 -10.72 1.31
CA ALA A 42 2.63 -12.03 1.35
C ALA A 42 3.33 -12.29 2.69
N ARG A 43 3.86 -11.23 3.32
CA ARG A 43 4.57 -11.32 4.61
C ARG A 43 3.61 -11.50 5.78
N ASP A 44 2.46 -10.84 5.74
CA ASP A 44 1.44 -10.92 6.78
C ASP A 44 0.02 -10.97 6.17
N PRO A 45 -0.41 -12.14 5.67
CA PRO A 45 -1.72 -12.29 5.05
C PRO A 45 -2.89 -11.99 6.00
N ASP A 46 -2.68 -12.18 7.30
CA ASP A 46 -3.70 -11.95 8.33
C ASP A 46 -3.93 -10.45 8.59
N ALA A 47 -3.00 -9.59 8.16
CA ALA A 47 -3.16 -8.13 8.18
C ALA A 47 -4.03 -7.58 7.05
N VAL A 48 -4.45 -8.41 6.09
CA VAL A 48 -5.31 -7.99 4.97
C VAL A 48 -6.77 -8.10 5.38
N GLU A 49 -7.43 -6.95 5.54
CA GLU A 49 -8.83 -6.88 5.97
C GLU A 49 -9.78 -7.43 4.90
N ASN A 50 -9.47 -7.18 3.62
CA ASN A 50 -10.30 -7.55 2.48
C ASN A 50 -9.72 -8.71 1.67
N MET A 51 -9.68 -9.89 2.27
CA MET A 51 -9.02 -11.09 1.69
C MET A 51 -9.64 -11.61 0.38
N THR A 52 -10.88 -11.24 0.07
CA THR A 52 -11.56 -11.70 -1.15
C THR A 52 -11.65 -10.58 -2.18
N THR A 53 -11.56 -10.93 -3.46
CA THR A 53 -11.57 -9.94 -4.55
C THR A 53 -12.81 -9.06 -4.54
N ASP A 54 -13.99 -9.59 -4.19
CA ASP A 54 -15.23 -8.83 -4.09
C ASP A 54 -15.15 -7.76 -2.98
N ARG A 55 -14.64 -8.11 -1.80
CA ARG A 55 -14.46 -7.16 -0.69
C ARG A 55 -13.40 -6.10 -1.01
N TYR A 56 -12.29 -6.53 -1.62
CA TYR A 56 -11.22 -5.65 -2.05
C TYR A 56 -11.72 -4.56 -3.03
N LEU A 57 -12.52 -4.97 -4.02
CA LEU A 57 -13.09 -4.05 -5.00
C LEU A 57 -14.13 -3.11 -4.38
N GLU A 58 -14.95 -3.59 -3.45
CA GLU A 58 -15.91 -2.76 -2.72
C GLU A 58 -15.20 -1.69 -1.87
N ALA A 59 -14.14 -2.08 -1.15
CA ALA A 59 -13.34 -1.14 -0.35
C ALA A 59 -12.65 -0.08 -1.22
N CYS A 60 -12.09 -0.46 -2.38
CA CYS A 60 -11.56 0.50 -3.35
C CYS A 60 -12.62 1.52 -3.80
N ALA A 61 -13.84 1.05 -4.09
CA ALA A 61 -14.95 1.90 -4.52
C ALA A 61 -15.41 2.86 -3.41
N ALA A 62 -15.56 2.34 -2.18
CA ALA A 62 -15.91 3.12 -1.01
C ALA A 62 -14.90 4.24 -0.76
N TYR A 63 -13.60 3.93 -0.79
CA TYR A 63 -12.53 4.92 -0.67
C TYR A 63 -12.66 6.04 -1.70
N LEU A 64 -12.78 5.69 -3.00
CA LEU A 64 -12.91 6.68 -4.07
C LEU A 64 -14.18 7.54 -3.92
N GLN A 65 -15.29 6.95 -3.47
CA GLN A 65 -16.53 7.68 -3.22
C GLN A 65 -16.35 8.70 -2.09
N ASP A 66 -15.69 8.32 -1.01
CA ASP A 66 -15.45 9.22 0.12
C ASP A 66 -14.45 10.32 -0.20
N ARG A 67 -13.40 10.02 -0.97
CA ARG A 67 -12.50 11.05 -1.53
C ARG A 67 -13.26 12.04 -2.41
N SER A 68 -14.16 11.56 -3.26
CA SER A 68 -15.00 12.42 -4.09
C SER A 68 -15.90 13.33 -3.25
N ARG A 69 -16.53 12.79 -2.20
CA ARG A 69 -17.38 13.56 -1.27
C ARG A 69 -16.59 14.62 -0.52
N LEU A 70 -15.39 14.28 -0.03
CA LEU A 70 -14.50 15.22 0.65
C LEU A 70 -14.10 16.38 -0.26
N GLN A 71 -13.72 16.10 -1.50
CA GLN A 71 -13.31 17.13 -2.45
C GLN A 71 -14.45 18.08 -2.81
N LYS A 72 -15.67 17.53 -3.02
CA LYS A 72 -16.88 18.34 -3.21
C LYS A 72 -17.19 19.23 -2.00
N ARG A 73 -17.09 18.69 -0.78
CA ARG A 73 -17.31 19.47 0.46
C ARG A 73 -16.29 20.59 0.63
N ALA A 74 -15.05 20.38 0.21
CA ALA A 74 -14.00 21.38 0.23
C ALA A 74 -14.15 22.47 -0.85
N GLY A 75 -15.18 22.38 -1.72
CA GLY A 75 -15.38 23.32 -2.83
C GLY A 75 -14.36 23.17 -3.95
N HIS A 76 -13.56 22.10 -3.95
CA HIS A 76 -12.62 21.81 -5.01
C HIS A 76 -13.31 21.01 -6.12
N PRO A 77 -13.13 21.37 -7.40
CA PRO A 77 -13.61 20.55 -8.50
C PRO A 77 -12.88 19.21 -8.48
N LEU A 78 -13.59 18.13 -8.82
CA LEU A 78 -12.96 16.85 -9.09
C LEU A 78 -12.03 17.00 -10.30
N PRO A 79 -10.83 16.42 -10.27
CA PRO A 79 -9.93 16.48 -11.41
C PRO A 79 -10.54 15.71 -12.60
N ALA A 80 -10.30 16.19 -13.82
CA ALA A 80 -10.78 15.55 -15.05
C ALA A 80 -10.12 14.19 -15.30
N GLN A 81 -8.95 13.95 -14.71
CA GLN A 81 -8.20 12.70 -14.76
C GLN A 81 -7.72 12.34 -13.34
N PRO A 82 -7.77 11.06 -12.96
CA PRO A 82 -7.19 10.64 -11.68
C PRO A 82 -5.67 10.83 -11.69
N THR A 83 -5.09 11.13 -10.54
CA THR A 83 -3.64 11.09 -10.35
C THR A 83 -3.18 9.66 -10.08
N TRP A 84 -1.91 9.36 -10.36
CA TRP A 84 -1.32 8.08 -9.96
C TRP A 84 -1.37 7.86 -8.45
N GLN A 85 -1.18 8.92 -7.66
CA GLN A 85 -1.40 8.89 -6.21
C GLN A 85 -2.80 8.44 -5.83
N LEU A 86 -3.85 8.97 -6.46
CA LEU A 86 -5.23 8.60 -6.13
C LEU A 86 -5.48 7.10 -6.37
N LEU A 87 -4.91 6.57 -7.46
CA LEU A 87 -4.99 5.14 -7.75
C LEU A 87 -4.20 4.31 -6.73
N ALA A 88 -2.98 4.72 -6.39
CA ALA A 88 -2.14 4.08 -5.39
C ALA A 88 -2.83 4.02 -4.01
N ASP A 89 -3.44 5.14 -3.59
CA ASP A 89 -4.17 5.25 -2.33
C ASP A 89 -5.39 4.31 -2.32
N ALA A 90 -6.16 4.28 -3.41
CA ALA A 90 -7.34 3.43 -3.51
C ALA A 90 -6.99 1.93 -3.46
N LEU A 91 -5.93 1.51 -4.16
CA LEU A 91 -5.49 0.11 -4.18
C LEU A 91 -4.90 -0.32 -2.83
N HIS A 92 -4.20 0.58 -2.13
CA HIS A 92 -3.72 0.34 -0.77
C HIS A 92 -4.87 0.25 0.23
N ALA A 93 -5.80 1.21 0.18
CA ALA A 93 -6.99 1.22 1.02
C ALA A 93 -7.81 -0.06 0.83
N GLY A 94 -7.94 -0.54 -0.41
CA GLY A 94 -8.60 -1.81 -0.70
C GLY A 94 -8.04 -2.99 0.08
N CYS A 95 -6.74 -3.01 0.42
CA CYS A 95 -6.13 -4.08 1.19
C CYS A 95 -6.23 -3.89 2.71
N PHE A 96 -6.09 -2.65 3.19
CA PHE A 96 -5.76 -2.34 4.59
C PHE A 96 -6.67 -1.32 5.28
N TYR A 97 -7.76 -0.88 4.62
CA TYR A 97 -8.65 0.14 5.16
C TYR A 97 -10.12 -0.30 4.96
N GLU A 98 -10.94 -0.15 6.01
CA GLU A 98 -12.39 -0.42 6.01
C GLU A 98 -13.22 0.71 5.37
#